data_AF-A0A6C2TXA4-F1
#
_entry.id   AF-A0A6C2TXA4-F1
#
_cell.length_a   1.000
_cell.length_b   1.000
_cell.length_c   1.000
_cell.angle_alpha   90.00
_cell.angle_beta   90.00
_cell.angle_gamma   90.00
#
_symmetry.space_group_name_H-M   'P 1'
#
loop_
_entity.id
_entity.type
_entity.pdbx_description
1 polymer ?
#
loop_
_entity_poly.entity_id
_entity_poly.type
_entity_poly.pdbx_seq_one_letter_code
_entity_poly.pdbx_strand_id
1 'polypeptide(L)'
;MVLLVLLPMAGVADQLVAWNVDGIDVEAGLIPGDSYGLGATTPHVSGKISGMLSLGGGVNPSTTAGQYGFKVSEANEQTTLSGAIAENHYIQFTLVADSGYRFDLFSIDLNGESTGSGCDNVAILSSVDGFSDADAMMELANRQGVTGGFDTDGSGWGSPIDLTASGYQDLSTVTFRIYGWNSTSGSGVTYIRNLSGDDLVVNGTLKAIPEPAVMGFIGLVGIGALVARRFVE
;
A
#
# COMPACT_ATOMS: atom_id res chain seq x y z
N MET A 1 -9.39 -0.48 -45.30
CA MET A 1 -9.14 0.30 -44.07
C MET A 1 -9.79 -0.47 -42.94
N VAL A 2 -9.01 -1.26 -42.20
CA VAL A 2 -9.53 -2.07 -41.08
C VAL A 2 -9.57 -1.15 -39.87
N LEU A 3 -10.78 -0.85 -39.39
CA LEU A 3 -11.00 -0.10 -38.17
C LEU A 3 -10.68 -1.04 -37.00
N LEU A 4 -9.49 -0.90 -36.42
CA LEU A 4 -9.13 -1.59 -35.18
C LEU A 4 -9.89 -0.91 -34.04
N VAL A 5 -11.04 -1.47 -33.68
CA VAL A 5 -11.75 -1.10 -32.46
C VAL A 5 -10.97 -1.70 -31.31
N LEU A 6 -10.20 -0.87 -30.59
CA LEU A 6 -9.69 -1.24 -29.27
C LEU A 6 -10.91 -1.37 -28.36
N LEU A 7 -11.31 -2.61 -28.08
CA LEU A 7 -12.20 -2.89 -26.95
C LEU A 7 -11.38 -2.66 -25.67
N PRO A 8 -11.88 -1.92 -24.68
CA PRO A 8 -11.27 -1.94 -23.36
C PRO A 8 -11.40 -3.38 -22.84
N MET A 9 -10.28 -4.09 -22.71
CA MET A 9 -10.26 -5.33 -21.95
C MET A 9 -10.71 -4.97 -20.53
N ALA A 10 -11.77 -5.62 -20.04
CA ALA A 10 -12.07 -5.63 -18.63
C ALA A 10 -10.83 -6.20 -17.90
N GLY A 11 -10.14 -5.34 -17.14
CA GLY A 11 -8.89 -5.69 -16.49
C GLY A 11 -9.11 -6.82 -15.50
N VAL A 12 -8.32 -7.88 -15.64
CA VAL A 12 -7.97 -8.72 -14.49
C VAL A 12 -7.31 -7.79 -13.47
N ALA A 13 -7.60 -7.94 -12.18
CA ALA A 13 -6.90 -7.18 -11.14
C ALA A 13 -5.40 -7.33 -11.36
N ASP A 14 -4.72 -6.22 -11.65
CA ASP A 14 -3.30 -6.24 -11.97
C ASP A 14 -2.52 -5.80 -10.74
N GLN A 15 -1.38 -6.44 -10.51
CA GLN A 15 -0.51 -6.11 -9.41
C GLN A 15 0.11 -4.72 -9.68
N LEU A 16 -0.36 -3.70 -8.96
CA LEU A 16 0.16 -2.35 -9.13
C LEU A 16 1.53 -2.23 -8.50
N VAL A 17 1.68 -2.71 -7.27
CA VAL A 17 2.89 -2.61 -6.45
C VAL A 17 2.97 -3.84 -5.57
N ALA A 18 4.16 -4.39 -5.38
CA ALA A 18 4.37 -5.42 -4.36
C ALA A 18 5.75 -5.39 -3.74
N TRP A 19 5.83 -5.96 -2.54
CA TRP A 19 7.04 -6.17 -1.77
C TRP A 19 7.18 -7.63 -1.41
N ASN A 20 8.36 -8.18 -1.66
CA ASN A 20 8.86 -9.43 -1.17
C ASN A 20 9.96 -9.09 -0.16
N VAL A 21 9.81 -9.57 1.07
CA VAL A 21 10.73 -9.26 2.18
C VAL A 21 11.81 -10.33 2.36
N ASP A 22 11.92 -11.29 1.44
CA ASP A 22 12.99 -12.28 1.42
C ASP A 22 14.37 -11.61 1.36
N GLY A 23 15.29 -12.10 2.19
CA GLY A 23 16.63 -11.54 2.31
C GLY A 23 16.71 -10.13 2.90
N ILE A 24 15.58 -9.51 3.29
CA ILE A 24 15.57 -8.22 4.00
C ILE A 24 15.86 -8.45 5.48
N ASP A 25 16.76 -7.63 6.02
CA ASP A 25 17.09 -7.53 7.44
C ASP A 25 17.12 -6.04 7.80
N VAL A 26 16.15 -5.56 8.60
CA VAL A 26 16.09 -4.15 9.04
C VAL A 26 16.89 -3.88 10.32
N GLU A 27 17.54 -4.89 10.92
CA GLU A 27 18.51 -4.73 12.02
C GLU A 27 19.96 -4.58 11.52
N ALA A 28 20.27 -5.02 10.30
CA ALA A 28 21.60 -4.97 9.72
C ALA A 28 22.06 -3.53 9.42
N GLY A 29 22.71 -2.87 10.39
CA GLY A 29 23.45 -1.61 10.18
C GLY A 29 22.86 -0.37 10.84
N LEU A 30 22.23 -0.51 12.01
CA LEU A 30 21.66 0.56 12.84
C LEU A 30 22.47 1.89 12.82
N ILE A 31 21.98 2.87 12.04
CA ILE A 31 22.25 4.30 12.26
C ILE A 31 20.96 4.91 12.83
N PRO A 32 20.96 5.41 14.07
CA PRO A 32 19.82 6.11 14.63
C PRO A 32 19.39 7.28 13.74
N GLY A 33 18.13 7.29 13.30
CA GLY A 33 17.54 8.37 12.51
C GLY A 33 17.35 8.10 11.01
N ASP A 34 17.80 6.95 10.50
CA ASP A 34 17.45 6.54 9.14
C ASP A 34 15.99 6.07 9.07
N SER A 35 15.24 6.60 8.09
CA SER A 35 13.96 6.02 7.71
C SER A 35 14.24 4.69 6.99
N TYR A 36 13.85 3.58 7.62
CA TYR A 36 14.04 2.20 7.16
C TYR A 36 13.21 1.90 5.90
N GLY A 37 13.52 2.59 4.81
CA GLY A 37 12.77 2.58 3.57
C GLY A 37 13.07 1.33 2.73
N LEU A 38 12.02 0.63 2.31
CA LEU A 38 12.12 -0.45 1.31
C LEU A 38 11.24 -0.10 0.11
N GLY A 39 11.87 0.12 -1.04
CA GLY A 39 11.17 0.26 -2.31
C GLY A 39 10.49 -1.06 -2.70
N ALA A 40 9.42 -0.96 -3.49
CA ALA A 40 8.76 -2.14 -4.06
C ALA A 40 9.77 -3.02 -4.82
N THR A 41 9.69 -4.34 -4.62
CA THR A 41 10.68 -5.31 -5.12
C THR A 41 10.26 -5.97 -6.44
N THR A 42 8.96 -6.01 -6.72
CA THR A 42 8.41 -6.72 -7.89
C THR A 42 7.95 -5.71 -8.94
N PRO A 43 8.32 -5.88 -10.22
CA PRO A 43 8.19 -4.83 -11.23
C PRO A 43 6.74 -4.45 -11.50
N HIS A 44 6.47 -3.15 -11.32
CA HIS A 44 5.25 -2.47 -11.73
C HIS A 44 4.98 -2.68 -13.23
N VAL A 45 3.72 -2.90 -13.61
CA VAL A 45 3.24 -3.12 -14.99
C VAL A 45 3.70 -2.03 -16.00
N SER A 46 4.11 -0.86 -15.52
CA SER A 46 4.51 0.28 -16.37
C SER A 46 5.70 1.11 -15.86
N GLY A 47 6.19 0.89 -14.64
CA GLY A 47 7.19 1.75 -13.99
C GLY A 47 6.73 3.21 -13.77
N LYS A 48 5.42 3.47 -13.81
CA LYS A 48 4.79 4.80 -13.65
C LYS A 48 4.07 4.97 -12.31
N ILE A 49 4.33 4.06 -11.40
CA ILE A 49 3.92 4.10 -10.01
C ILE A 49 5.09 3.56 -9.19
N SER A 50 5.28 4.13 -8.00
CA SER A 50 6.31 3.70 -7.05
C SER A 50 5.66 3.35 -5.72
N GLY A 51 6.26 2.40 -5.01
CA GLY A 51 5.90 2.03 -3.65
C GLY A 51 7.08 2.19 -2.71
N MET A 52 6.84 2.76 -1.53
CA MET A 52 7.82 2.80 -0.44
C MET A 52 7.20 2.27 0.85
N LEU A 53 7.86 1.30 1.47
CA LEU A 53 7.59 0.78 2.80
C LEU A 53 8.52 1.48 3.80
N SER A 54 8.03 1.89 4.96
CA SER A 54 8.79 2.56 6.02
C SER A 54 8.19 2.28 7.40
N LEU A 55 8.93 2.51 8.48
CA LEU A 55 8.42 2.42 9.85
C LEU A 55 8.07 3.79 10.43
N GLY A 56 7.14 3.80 11.38
CA GLY A 56 6.80 4.99 12.17
C GLY A 56 7.90 5.37 13.17
N GLY A 57 7.92 6.64 13.57
CA GLY A 57 8.99 7.17 14.44
C GLY A 57 8.95 6.69 15.89
N GLY A 58 7.84 6.08 16.34
CA GLY A 58 7.70 5.60 17.72
C GLY A 58 8.04 4.13 17.93
N VAL A 59 8.56 3.46 16.89
CA VAL A 59 8.91 2.05 16.95
C VAL A 59 10.38 1.83 16.63
N ASN A 60 10.91 0.74 17.15
CA ASN A 60 12.27 0.31 16.84
C ASN A 60 12.18 -0.75 15.74
N PRO A 61 12.81 -0.53 14.57
CA PRO A 61 12.97 -1.56 13.56
C PRO A 61 13.60 -2.79 14.19
N SER A 62 13.02 -3.95 13.93
CA SER A 62 13.56 -5.17 14.49
C SER A 62 13.07 -6.39 13.74
N THR A 63 13.91 -6.95 12.88
CA THR A 63 13.61 -8.21 12.21
C THR A 63 14.86 -9.01 11.89
N THR A 64 14.65 -10.27 11.51
CA THR A 64 15.68 -11.13 10.91
C THR A 64 15.47 -11.27 9.41
N ALA A 65 16.39 -11.92 8.70
CA ALA A 65 16.24 -12.23 7.27
C ALA A 65 14.85 -12.80 6.93
N GLY A 66 14.19 -12.22 5.92
CA GLY A 66 12.85 -12.63 5.49
C GLY A 66 11.70 -11.96 6.24
N GLN A 67 11.96 -10.85 6.93
CA GLN A 67 10.95 -10.15 7.73
C GLN A 67 11.16 -8.64 7.63
N TYR A 68 10.07 -7.87 7.61
CA TYR A 68 10.10 -6.41 7.70
C TYR A 68 9.11 -5.92 8.76
N GLY A 69 9.58 -5.20 9.78
CA GLY A 69 8.74 -4.89 10.93
C GLY A 69 9.46 -4.25 12.09
N PHE A 70 8.80 -4.24 13.24
CA PHE A 70 9.21 -3.43 14.38
C PHE A 70 8.90 -4.07 15.73
N LYS A 71 9.55 -3.51 16.76
CA LYS A 71 9.23 -3.64 18.19
C LYS A 71 8.75 -2.30 18.72
N VAL A 72 7.79 -2.32 19.64
CA VAL A 72 7.47 -1.16 20.48
C VAL A 72 8.35 -1.26 21.73
N SER A 73 8.96 -0.19 22.22
CA SER A 73 9.67 -0.25 23.50
C SER A 73 8.68 -0.30 24.66
N GLU A 74 9.02 -0.99 25.75
CA GLU A 74 8.16 -1.07 26.95
C GLU A 74 7.71 0.31 27.46
N ALA A 75 8.62 1.29 27.42
CA ALA A 75 8.35 2.66 27.85
C ALA A 75 7.38 3.43 26.93
N ASN A 76 7.17 2.96 25.69
CA ASN A 76 6.30 3.61 24.72
C ASN A 76 5.01 2.82 24.46
N GLU A 77 4.80 1.67 25.12
CA GLU A 77 3.65 0.80 24.86
C GLU A 77 2.30 1.52 25.03
N GLN A 78 1.39 1.24 24.10
CA GLN A 78 0.04 1.81 24.09
C GLN A 78 -0.99 0.70 24.23
N THR A 79 -2.10 0.98 24.92
CA THR A 79 -3.18 0.02 25.14
C THR A 79 -4.36 0.20 24.19
N THR A 80 -4.31 1.21 23.32
CA THR A 80 -5.38 1.54 22.37
C THR A 80 -4.81 1.88 21.00
N LEU A 81 -5.62 1.70 19.94
CA LEU A 81 -5.30 2.14 18.59
C LEU A 81 -5.06 3.66 18.54
N SER A 82 -5.88 4.46 19.22
CA SER A 82 -5.70 5.91 19.30
C SER A 82 -4.33 6.31 19.87
N GLY A 83 -3.88 5.62 20.92
CA GLY A 83 -2.53 5.80 21.47
C GLY A 83 -1.44 5.40 20.46
N ALA A 84 -1.61 4.28 19.77
CA ALA A 84 -0.70 3.83 18.71
C ALA A 84 -0.59 4.84 17.56
N ILE A 85 -1.69 5.49 17.21
CA ILE A 85 -1.74 6.57 16.22
C ILE A 85 -0.94 7.78 16.71
N ALA A 86 -1.20 8.23 17.93
CA ALA A 86 -0.52 9.38 18.54
C ALA A 86 1.00 9.16 18.63
N GLU A 87 1.42 7.95 18.98
CA GLU A 87 2.83 7.59 19.14
C GLU A 87 3.47 7.02 17.87
N ASN A 88 2.78 7.00 16.73
CA ASN A 88 3.31 6.52 15.45
C ASN A 88 3.83 5.06 15.47
N HIS A 89 3.05 4.13 16.02
CA HIS A 89 3.38 2.70 16.07
C HIS A 89 2.90 1.95 14.83
N TYR A 90 3.64 2.07 13.72
CA TYR A 90 3.18 1.46 12.47
C TYR A 90 4.29 0.99 11.52
N ILE A 91 3.89 0.07 10.64
CA ILE A 91 4.48 -0.12 9.30
C ILE A 91 3.66 0.73 8.33
N GLN A 92 4.29 1.51 7.47
CA GLN A 92 3.64 2.37 6.48
C GLN A 92 4.07 1.96 5.09
N PHE A 93 3.13 1.90 4.14
CA PHE A 93 3.46 1.88 2.73
C PHE A 93 2.73 3.00 1.99
N THR A 94 3.46 3.66 1.09
CA THR A 94 2.94 4.78 0.29
C THR A 94 3.11 4.47 -1.19
N LEU A 95 2.03 4.66 -1.94
CA LEU A 95 2.01 4.53 -3.39
C LEU A 95 1.97 5.93 -3.99
N VAL A 96 2.83 6.18 -4.99
CA VAL A 96 2.89 7.46 -5.69
C VAL A 96 2.92 7.22 -7.19
N ALA A 97 1.92 7.76 -7.90
CA ALA A 97 1.89 7.78 -9.36
C ALA A 97 2.85 8.84 -9.90
N ASP A 98 3.50 8.54 -11.03
CA ASP A 98 4.22 9.55 -11.80
C ASP A 98 3.27 10.67 -12.26
N SER A 99 3.85 11.86 -12.49
CA SER A 99 3.11 12.95 -13.11
C SER A 99 2.48 12.52 -14.44
N GLY A 100 1.22 12.89 -14.66
CA GLY A 100 0.44 12.46 -15.81
C GLY A 100 -0.23 11.10 -15.67
N TYR A 101 -0.18 10.46 -14.48
CA TYR A 101 -0.88 9.21 -14.20
C TYR A 101 -1.78 9.30 -12.97
N ARG A 102 -2.76 8.39 -12.92
CA ARG A 102 -3.64 8.10 -11.78
C ARG A 102 -3.82 6.60 -11.64
N PHE A 103 -4.09 6.12 -10.44
CA PHE A 103 -4.45 4.73 -10.19
C PHE A 103 -5.80 4.59 -9.49
N ASP A 104 -6.40 3.43 -9.75
CA ASP A 104 -7.63 2.93 -9.16
C ASP A 104 -7.25 1.66 -8.37
N LEU A 105 -7.60 1.54 -7.10
CA LEU A 105 -7.25 0.38 -6.28
C LEU A 105 -8.39 -0.63 -6.19
N PHE A 106 -8.05 -1.90 -6.01
CA PHE A 106 -9.00 -3.01 -5.86
C PHE A 106 -8.83 -3.76 -4.55
N SER A 107 -7.59 -4.13 -4.19
CA SER A 107 -7.35 -4.82 -2.93
C SER A 107 -5.93 -4.67 -2.41
N ILE A 108 -5.75 -5.01 -1.13
CA ILE A 108 -4.44 -5.31 -0.53
C ILE A 108 -4.43 -6.78 -0.11
N ASP A 109 -3.37 -7.48 -0.47
CA ASP A 109 -2.99 -8.78 0.07
C ASP A 109 -1.73 -8.61 0.94
N LEU A 110 -1.69 -9.26 2.10
CA LEU A 110 -0.61 -9.10 3.08
C LEU A 110 -0.34 -10.42 3.80
N ASN A 111 0.95 -10.74 3.98
CA ASN A 111 1.45 -11.78 4.87
C ASN A 111 2.07 -11.11 6.10
N GLY A 112 1.41 -11.20 7.24
CA GLY A 112 1.78 -10.46 8.43
C GLY A 112 1.66 -11.29 9.70
N GLU A 113 2.54 -11.07 10.67
CA GLU A 113 2.54 -11.79 11.94
C GLU A 113 3.04 -10.92 13.09
N SER A 114 2.47 -11.18 14.28
CA SER A 114 3.03 -10.72 15.54
C SER A 114 3.46 -11.91 16.37
N THR A 115 4.63 -11.83 17.00
CA THR A 115 5.10 -12.85 17.95
C THR A 115 4.28 -12.76 19.25
N GLY A 116 4.34 -13.80 20.09
CA GLY A 116 3.63 -13.82 21.38
C GLY A 116 4.04 -12.76 22.40
N SER A 117 5.06 -11.94 22.13
CA SER A 117 5.35 -10.73 22.93
C SER A 117 5.31 -9.45 22.10
N GLY A 118 4.95 -9.55 20.81
CA GLY A 118 4.71 -8.44 19.91
C GLY A 118 3.36 -7.80 20.18
N CYS A 119 2.84 -7.01 19.24
CA CYS A 119 1.56 -6.35 19.42
C CYS A 119 0.42 -7.37 19.42
N ASP A 120 -0.43 -7.36 20.45
CA ASP A 120 -1.63 -8.20 20.53
C ASP A 120 -2.75 -7.74 19.61
N ASN A 121 -2.71 -6.47 19.22
CA ASN A 121 -3.72 -5.86 18.38
C ASN A 121 -3.05 -5.20 17.18
N VAL A 122 -3.68 -5.34 16.02
CA VAL A 122 -3.20 -4.79 14.75
C VAL A 122 -4.39 -4.25 13.96
N ALA A 123 -4.23 -3.07 13.38
CA ALA A 123 -5.24 -2.48 12.51
C ALA A 123 -4.59 -1.81 11.30
N ILE A 124 -5.29 -1.81 10.17
CA ILE A 124 -4.86 -1.06 8.98
C ILE A 124 -5.76 0.13 8.71
N LEU A 125 -5.13 1.28 8.57
CA LEU A 125 -5.76 2.57 8.34
C LEU A 125 -5.20 3.21 7.07
N SER A 126 -5.95 4.13 6.48
CA SER A 126 -5.59 4.79 5.24
C SER A 126 -5.53 6.32 5.39
N SER A 127 -4.76 6.97 4.51
CA SER A 127 -4.76 8.43 4.37
C SER A 127 -6.05 8.98 3.79
N VAL A 128 -6.89 8.15 3.14
CA VAL A 128 -8.19 8.56 2.61
C VAL A 128 -9.11 8.98 3.76
N ASP A 129 -9.02 8.28 4.88
CA ASP A 129 -9.80 8.53 6.10
C ASP A 129 -8.99 9.28 7.17
N GLY A 130 -7.86 9.88 6.78
CA GLY A 130 -7.01 10.69 7.66
C GLY A 130 -6.37 9.92 8.81
N PHE A 131 -6.25 8.59 8.70
CA PHE A 131 -5.82 7.70 9.79
C PHE A 131 -6.68 7.81 11.06
N SER A 132 -7.99 7.97 10.87
CA SER A 132 -9.00 7.91 11.94
C SER A 132 -9.12 6.50 12.51
N ASP A 133 -9.12 6.36 13.83
CA ASP A 133 -9.32 5.07 14.52
C ASP A 133 -10.74 4.51 14.32
N ALA A 134 -11.73 5.39 14.14
CA ALA A 134 -13.11 5.02 13.83
C ALA A 134 -13.29 4.40 12.43
N ASP A 135 -12.31 4.60 11.54
CA ASP A 135 -12.34 4.21 10.13
C ASP A 135 -11.25 3.16 9.83
N ALA A 136 -10.91 2.32 10.83
CA ALA A 136 -10.03 1.18 10.62
C ALA A 136 -10.64 0.24 9.57
N MET A 137 -9.86 -0.05 8.53
CA MET A 137 -10.32 -0.87 7.39
C MET A 137 -10.45 -2.33 7.79
N MET A 138 -9.47 -2.82 8.58
CA MET A 138 -9.46 -4.11 9.23
C MET A 138 -8.81 -3.97 10.60
N GLU A 139 -9.30 -4.73 11.58
CA GLU A 139 -8.75 -4.78 12.92
C GLU A 139 -8.76 -6.23 13.42
N LEU A 140 -7.65 -6.63 14.05
CA LEU A 140 -7.54 -7.86 14.81
C LEU A 140 -7.15 -7.48 16.24
N ALA A 141 -7.96 -7.91 17.22
CA ALA A 141 -7.79 -7.50 18.61
C ALA A 141 -7.80 -8.68 19.59
N ASN A 142 -7.21 -8.46 20.77
CA ASN A 142 -7.22 -9.31 21.96
C ASN A 142 -6.56 -10.68 21.77
N ARG A 143 -5.41 -10.75 21.11
CA ARG A 143 -4.70 -12.03 20.92
C ARG A 143 -3.92 -12.55 22.12
N GLN A 144 -3.64 -11.69 23.10
CA GLN A 144 -3.13 -12.03 24.43
C GLN A 144 -1.89 -12.94 24.44
N GLY A 145 -0.80 -12.45 23.85
CA GLY A 145 0.52 -13.07 23.97
C GLY A 145 0.71 -14.32 23.13
N VAL A 146 -0.08 -14.49 22.07
CA VAL A 146 -0.02 -15.63 21.16
C VAL A 146 0.56 -15.21 19.81
N THR A 147 1.58 -15.92 19.33
CA THR A 147 2.10 -15.76 17.96
C THR A 147 1.03 -16.11 16.93
N GLY A 148 0.97 -15.37 15.83
CA GLY A 148 -0.04 -15.63 14.80
C GLY A 148 -0.21 -14.52 13.77
N GLY A 149 -0.95 -14.85 12.73
CA GLY A 149 -1.09 -14.04 11.53
C GLY A 149 -2.06 -12.87 11.67
N PHE A 150 -1.75 -11.79 10.96
CA PHE A 150 -2.74 -10.82 10.44
C PHE A 150 -2.72 -10.86 8.91
N ASP A 151 -2.49 -12.06 8.36
CA ASP A 151 -2.51 -12.31 6.92
C ASP A 151 -3.92 -12.04 6.36
N THR A 152 -4.01 -11.64 5.09
CA THR A 152 -5.30 -11.45 4.38
C THR A 152 -5.91 -12.78 3.90
N ASP A 153 -5.78 -13.82 4.72
CA ASP A 153 -6.33 -15.16 4.50
C ASP A 153 -6.95 -15.72 5.79
N GLY A 154 -7.36 -16.99 5.77
CA GLY A 154 -8.01 -17.63 6.91
C GLY A 154 -7.19 -17.72 8.21
N SER A 155 -5.90 -17.37 8.20
CA SER A 155 -5.03 -17.35 9.37
C SER A 155 -4.93 -15.99 10.06
N GLY A 156 -5.51 -14.93 9.46
CA GLY A 156 -5.56 -13.58 10.01
C GLY A 156 -6.90 -12.89 9.78
N TRP A 157 -6.90 -11.86 8.92
CA TRP A 157 -8.07 -11.02 8.60
C TRP A 157 -9.14 -11.70 7.74
N GLY A 158 -8.87 -12.90 7.21
CA GLY A 158 -9.87 -13.75 6.56
C GLY A 158 -10.05 -13.52 5.06
N SER A 159 -9.67 -12.35 4.54
CA SER A 159 -9.75 -12.00 3.12
C SER A 159 -8.83 -10.84 2.75
N PRO A 160 -8.58 -10.63 1.44
CA PRO A 160 -7.99 -9.39 0.95
C PRO A 160 -8.80 -8.17 1.41
N ILE A 161 -8.11 -7.06 1.65
CA ILE A 161 -8.75 -5.80 2.04
C ILE A 161 -9.37 -5.18 0.80
N ASP A 162 -10.68 -4.96 0.78
CA ASP A 162 -11.39 -4.37 -0.36
C ASP A 162 -11.14 -2.85 -0.46
N LEU A 163 -10.69 -2.40 -1.63
CA LEU A 163 -10.41 -1.01 -1.96
C LEU A 163 -11.28 -0.48 -3.11
N THR A 164 -12.38 -1.15 -3.46
CA THR A 164 -13.24 -0.74 -4.58
C THR A 164 -14.10 0.50 -4.29
N ALA A 165 -14.12 0.98 -3.05
CA ALA A 165 -14.83 2.20 -2.67
C ALA A 165 -14.27 3.44 -3.40
N SER A 166 -15.14 4.43 -3.65
CA SER A 166 -14.82 5.61 -4.47
C SER A 166 -13.64 6.45 -3.95
N GLY A 167 -13.36 6.40 -2.65
CA GLY A 167 -12.23 7.11 -2.04
C GLY A 167 -10.86 6.56 -2.47
N TYR A 168 -10.82 5.35 -3.02
CA TYR A 168 -9.59 4.69 -3.49
C TYR A 168 -9.45 4.68 -5.02
N GLN A 169 -10.22 5.52 -5.70
CA GLN A 169 -10.22 5.64 -7.16
C GLN A 169 -9.67 7.01 -7.58
N ASP A 170 -9.07 7.06 -8.77
CA ASP A 170 -8.47 8.24 -9.39
C ASP A 170 -7.41 8.95 -8.54
N LEU A 171 -6.57 8.16 -7.86
CA LEU A 171 -5.57 8.62 -6.91
C LEU A 171 -4.23 8.93 -7.60
N SER A 172 -3.51 9.93 -7.07
CA SER A 172 -2.10 10.17 -7.40
C SER A 172 -1.15 9.71 -6.29
N THR A 173 -1.66 9.67 -5.05
CA THR A 173 -0.93 9.22 -3.88
C THR A 173 -1.91 8.64 -2.88
N VAL A 174 -1.48 7.61 -2.16
CA VAL A 174 -2.18 7.11 -0.97
C VAL A 174 -1.18 6.44 -0.05
N THR A 175 -1.45 6.56 1.24
CA THR A 175 -0.65 5.93 2.29
C THR A 175 -1.54 5.03 3.12
N PHE A 176 -1.04 3.84 3.42
CA PHE A 176 -1.64 2.91 4.36
C PHE A 176 -0.68 2.70 5.53
N ARG A 177 -1.24 2.47 6.72
CA ARG A 177 -0.49 2.20 7.94
C ARG A 177 -1.07 1.01 8.66
N ILE A 178 -0.23 0.03 8.93
CA ILE A 178 -0.52 -1.11 9.79
C ILE A 178 -0.04 -0.73 11.18
N TYR A 179 -0.97 -0.37 12.04
CA TYR A 179 -0.72 -0.02 13.43
C TYR A 179 -0.68 -1.27 14.30
N GLY A 180 0.22 -1.29 15.29
CA GLY A 180 0.28 -2.33 16.30
C GLY A 180 0.32 -1.74 17.71
N TRP A 181 -0.43 -2.34 18.65
CA TRP A 181 -0.43 -1.92 20.05
C TRP A 181 -0.63 -3.08 21.02
N ASN A 182 -0.52 -2.78 22.32
CA ASN A 182 -0.58 -3.74 23.42
C ASN A 182 0.48 -4.84 23.28
N SER A 183 1.74 -4.46 23.07
CA SER A 183 2.85 -5.39 23.30
C SER A 183 3.04 -5.63 24.80
N THR A 184 3.66 -6.76 25.18
CA THR A 184 3.67 -7.22 26.57
C THR A 184 5.04 -7.10 27.26
N SER A 185 6.08 -6.62 26.58
CA SER A 185 7.46 -6.60 27.13
C SER A 185 8.48 -5.81 26.30
N GLY A 186 8.02 -5.12 25.25
CA GLY A 186 8.85 -4.54 24.19
C GLY A 186 9.87 -5.44 23.47
N SER A 187 9.86 -6.75 23.74
CA SER A 187 10.81 -7.72 23.18
C SER A 187 10.31 -8.41 21.92
N GLY A 188 8.99 -8.42 21.69
CA GLY A 188 8.38 -9.11 20.56
C GLY A 188 8.11 -8.22 19.37
N VAL A 189 7.99 -8.86 18.21
CA VAL A 189 8.03 -8.21 16.91
C VAL A 189 6.66 -8.31 16.25
N THR A 190 6.27 -7.25 15.56
CA THR A 190 5.15 -7.19 14.62
C THR A 190 5.71 -6.90 13.23
N TYR A 191 5.45 -7.77 12.25
CA TYR A 191 6.18 -7.76 10.98
C TYR A 191 5.38 -8.32 9.80
N ILE A 192 5.75 -7.88 8.59
CA ILE A 192 5.48 -8.54 7.33
C ILE A 192 6.45 -9.71 7.21
N ARG A 193 5.95 -10.90 6.89
CA ARG A 193 6.74 -12.14 6.86
C ARG A 193 6.85 -12.70 5.45
N ASN A 194 8.03 -13.22 5.10
CA ASN A 194 8.26 -13.90 3.84
C ASN A 194 7.52 -15.24 3.80
N LEU A 195 6.57 -15.37 2.87
CA LEU A 195 5.97 -16.65 2.48
C LEU A 195 6.30 -16.93 1.01
N SER A 196 5.49 -17.74 0.32
CA SER A 196 5.66 -17.95 -1.12
C SER A 196 5.10 -16.76 -1.91
N GLY A 197 5.94 -16.14 -2.75
CA GLY A 197 5.50 -15.07 -3.66
C GLY A 197 5.84 -13.69 -3.12
N ASP A 198 4.97 -12.72 -3.39
CA ASP A 198 5.07 -11.38 -2.80
C ASP A 198 4.31 -11.34 -1.46
N ASP A 199 4.83 -10.59 -0.49
CA ASP A 199 4.36 -10.59 0.90
C ASP A 199 3.44 -9.43 1.23
N LEU A 200 3.50 -8.36 0.47
CA LEU A 200 2.55 -7.27 0.48
C LEU A 200 2.27 -6.89 -0.96
N VAL A 201 1.01 -6.97 -1.38
CA VAL A 201 0.58 -6.72 -2.75
C VAL A 201 -0.56 -5.71 -2.73
N VAL A 202 -0.46 -4.68 -3.57
CA VAL A 202 -1.57 -3.77 -3.84
C VAL A 202 -2.01 -3.98 -5.28
N ASN A 203 -3.27 -4.35 -5.45
CA ASN A 203 -3.88 -4.60 -6.75
C ASN A 203 -4.71 -3.41 -7.21
N GLY A 204 -4.75 -3.19 -8.52
CA GLY A 204 -5.51 -2.08 -9.09
C GLY A 204 -5.26 -1.92 -10.59
N THR A 205 -5.48 -0.70 -11.08
CA THR A 205 -5.13 -0.29 -12.45
C THR A 205 -4.48 1.08 -12.46
N LEU A 206 -3.64 1.32 -13.46
CA LEU A 206 -2.98 2.60 -13.69
C LEU A 206 -3.44 3.17 -15.04
N LYS A 207 -3.80 4.44 -15.07
CA LYS A 207 -4.25 5.15 -16.27
C LYS A 207 -3.46 6.43 -16.49
N ALA A 208 -3.14 6.71 -17.74
CA ALA A 208 -2.58 8.00 -18.14
C ALA A 208 -3.70 9.05 -18.13
N ILE A 209 -3.39 10.25 -17.64
CA ILE A 209 -4.24 11.43 -17.75
C ILE A 209 -4.07 11.98 -19.16
N PRO A 210 -5.13 12.05 -19.99
CA PRO A 210 -5.01 12.62 -21.32
C PRO A 210 -4.53 14.08 -21.24
N GLU A 211 -3.45 14.41 -21.95
CA GLU A 211 -2.99 15.79 -22.01
C GLU A 211 -4.05 16.68 -22.69
N PRO A 212 -4.42 17.84 -22.11
CA PRO A 212 -5.45 18.73 -22.67
C PRO A 212 -5.19 19.15 -24.13
N ALA A 213 -3.92 19.20 -24.55
CA ALA A 213 -3.53 19.58 -25.90
C ALA A 213 -3.96 18.55 -26.97
N VAL A 214 -4.02 17.25 -26.63
CA VAL A 214 -4.44 16.20 -27.57
C VAL A 214 -5.91 16.37 -27.96
N MET A 215 -6.75 16.83 -27.03
CA MET A 215 -8.16 17.15 -27.31
C MET A 215 -8.31 18.37 -28.22
N GLY A 216 -7.46 19.39 -28.04
CA GLY A 216 -7.45 20.60 -28.88
C GLY A 216 -7.02 20.33 -30.32
N PHE A 217 -6.02 19.46 -30.53
CA PHE A 217 -5.52 19.13 -31.87
C PHE A 217 -6.50 18.27 -32.69
N ILE A 218 -7.22 17.33 -32.08
CA ILE A 218 -8.28 16.57 -32.78
C ILE A 218 -9.43 17.50 -33.20
N GLY A 219 -9.80 18.47 -32.36
CA GLY A 219 -10.79 19.49 -32.70
C GLY A 219 -10.38 20.36 -33.89
N LEU A 220 -9.12 20.81 -33.94
CA LEU A 220 -8.61 21.65 -35.02
C LEU A 220 -8.47 20.92 -36.36
N VAL A 221 -8.03 19.66 -36.35
CA VAL A 221 -7.96 18.84 -37.58
C VAL A 221 -9.36 18.55 -38.13
N GLY A 222 -10.34 18.30 -37.25
CA GLY A 222 -11.74 18.11 -37.63
C GLY A 222 -12.36 19.35 -38.29
N ILE A 223 -12.11 20.54 -37.74
CA ILE A 223 -12.59 21.81 -38.31
C ILE A 223 -11.85 22.13 -39.63
N GLY A 224 -10.53 21.90 -39.70
CA GLY A 224 -9.76 22.10 -40.93
C GLY A 224 -10.26 21.24 -42.10
N ALA A 225 -10.63 19.99 -41.86
CA ALA A 225 -11.20 19.11 -42.88
C ALA A 225 -12.61 19.53 -43.33
N LEU A 226 -13.42 20.11 -42.44
CA LEU A 226 -14.73 20.68 -42.74
C LEU A 226 -14.64 21.97 -43.57
N VAL A 227 -13.66 22.83 -43.27
CA VAL A 227 -13.42 24.07 -44.03
C VAL A 227 -12.81 23.77 -45.40
N ALA A 228 -11.88 22.81 -45.51
CA ALA A 228 -11.28 22.42 -46.78
C ALA A 228 -12.29 21.79 -47.77
N ARG A 229 -13.36 21.15 -47.29
CA ARG A 229 -14.45 20.64 -48.15
C ARG A 229 -15.32 21.74 -48.77
N ARG A 230 -15.32 22.96 -48.21
CA ARG A 230 -16.17 24.06 -48.69
C ARG A 230 -15.54 24.87 -49.83
N PHE A 231 -14.28 24.61 -50.18
CA PHE A 231 -13.54 25.33 -51.22
C PHE A 231 -13.26 24.50 -52.48
N VAL A 232 -13.96 23.37 -52.67
CA VAL A 232 -13.80 22.48 -53.85
C VAL A 232 -15.07 22.44 -54.72
N GLU A 233 -15.97 23.42 -54.60
CA GLU A 233 -17.09 23.65 -55.53
C GLU A 233 -16.87 24.94 -56.33
#